data_AF-A0A359HEB4-F1
#
_entry.id   AF-A0A359HEB4-F1
#
_cell.length_a   1.000
_cell.length_b   1.000
_cell.length_c   1.000
_cell.angle_alpha   90.00
_cell.angle_beta   90.00
_cell.angle_gamma   90.00
#
_symmetry.space_group_name_H-M   'P 1'
#
loop_
_entity.id
_entity.type
_entity.pdbx_description
1 polymer ?
#
loop_
_entity_poly.entity_id
_entity_poly.type
_entity_poly.pdbx_seq_one_letter_code
_entity_poly.pdbx_strand_id
1 'polypeptide(L)'
;MIAASPQVGYISEPLNVLHRPGVLRAPTQHWYTYICAENQADYLPAFRETLRFRYHPWLELKSLRSLKDAGRMLRDGGWFLSGQVRRARPLLKDPFAVFSAPWFAQALGCRVVIAVRHPLAFVSSLKRLGWDFDFLDLLAQPLLMRDHLEPYQAEMEALLATPEDVIGQGSLLWRMVYTV
;
A
#
# COMPACT_ATOMS: atom_id res chain seq x y z
N MET A 1 -17.23 -7.14 -7.15
CA MET A 1 -15.91 -6.45 -7.04
C MET A 1 -16.16 -4.95 -7.12
N ILE A 2 -15.56 -4.11 -6.26
CA ILE A 2 -15.79 -2.64 -6.27
C ILE A 2 -15.37 -1.97 -7.61
N ALA A 3 -14.52 -2.66 -8.37
CA ALA A 3 -14.08 -2.28 -9.72
C ALA A 3 -14.92 -2.91 -10.86
N ALA A 4 -16.13 -3.41 -10.60
CA ALA A 4 -16.93 -4.10 -11.62
C ALA A 4 -17.43 -3.18 -12.76
N SER A 5 -17.51 -1.87 -12.52
CA SER A 5 -17.92 -0.92 -13.56
C SER A 5 -16.80 -0.70 -14.59
N PRO A 6 -17.10 -0.71 -15.90
CA PRO A 6 -16.11 -0.44 -16.95
C PRO A 6 -15.60 1.01 -16.95
N GLN A 7 -16.24 1.90 -16.17
CA GLN A 7 -15.82 3.28 -15.98
C GLN A 7 -14.76 3.44 -14.88
N VAL A 8 -14.37 2.34 -14.21
CA VAL A 8 -13.35 2.36 -13.16
C VAL A 8 -12.04 1.79 -13.70
N GLY A 9 -10.95 2.52 -13.50
CA GLY A 9 -9.60 2.05 -13.77
C GLY A 9 -8.94 1.62 -12.46
N TYR A 10 -8.62 0.34 -12.36
CA TYR A 10 -8.06 -0.26 -11.15
C TYR A 10 -6.55 -0.02 -11.07
N ILE A 11 -6.08 0.52 -9.95
CA ILE A 11 -4.67 0.70 -9.64
C ILE A 11 -4.35 -0.19 -8.44
N SER A 12 -3.46 -1.15 -8.65
CA SER A 12 -3.14 -2.19 -7.67
C SER A 12 -1.95 -1.79 -6.80
N GLU A 13 -2.20 -1.61 -5.51
CA GLU A 13 -1.21 -1.62 -4.42
C GLU A 13 0.08 -0.81 -4.67
N PRO A 14 0.00 0.49 -5.00
CA PRO A 14 1.19 1.30 -5.24
C PRO A 14 2.08 1.54 -4.02
N LEU A 15 1.59 1.37 -2.79
CA LEU A 15 2.37 1.42 -1.55
C LEU A 15 2.95 0.05 -1.15
N ASN A 16 2.76 -0.98 -1.97
CA ASN A 16 3.50 -2.23 -1.80
C ASN A 16 4.99 -1.97 -2.01
N VAL A 17 5.86 -2.41 -1.11
CA VAL A 17 7.32 -2.21 -1.26
C VAL A 17 7.89 -2.90 -2.51
N LEU A 18 7.17 -3.90 -3.03
CA LEU A 18 7.47 -4.62 -4.27
C LEU A 18 6.74 -4.05 -5.49
N HIS A 19 6.11 -2.87 -5.35
CA HIS A 19 5.45 -2.22 -6.48
C HIS A 19 6.46 -1.89 -7.59
N ARG A 20 5.91 -1.69 -8.78
CA ARG A 20 6.70 -1.46 -9.99
C ARG A 20 6.88 0.06 -10.21
N PRO A 21 8.10 0.56 -10.46
CA PRO A 21 8.36 2.01 -10.59
C PRO A 21 7.57 2.71 -11.69
N GLY A 22 7.03 1.96 -12.66
CA GLY A 22 6.12 2.45 -13.68
C GLY A 22 4.75 2.88 -13.14
N VAL A 23 4.27 2.24 -12.07
CA VAL A 23 2.94 2.46 -11.45
C VAL A 23 2.97 3.66 -10.50
N LEU A 24 3.98 3.71 -9.64
CA LEU A 24 4.25 4.81 -8.73
C LEU A 24 5.76 5.06 -8.76
N ARG A 25 6.15 6.32 -8.97
CA ARG A 25 7.58 6.70 -9.02
C ARG A 25 8.15 7.11 -7.66
N ALA A 26 7.30 7.31 -6.66
CA ALA A 26 7.72 7.67 -5.32
C ALA A 26 8.31 6.45 -4.61
N PRO A 27 9.33 6.64 -3.74
CA PRO A 27 9.93 5.54 -3.01
C PRO A 27 8.98 5.01 -1.93
N THR A 28 8.78 3.70 -1.90
CA THR A 28 8.07 2.99 -0.81
C THR A 28 9.07 2.07 -0.14
N GLN A 29 9.70 2.56 0.93
CA GLN A 29 10.81 1.85 1.58
C GLN A 29 10.32 0.87 2.64
N HIS A 30 9.16 1.14 3.24
CA HIS A 30 8.60 0.37 4.34
C HIS A 30 7.22 -0.18 4.00
N TRP A 31 6.91 -1.38 4.52
CA TRP A 31 5.52 -1.83 4.55
C TRP A 31 4.70 -0.81 5.35
N TYR A 32 3.49 -0.52 4.86
CA TYR A 32 2.66 0.56 5.42
C TYR A 32 3.35 1.92 5.45
N THR A 33 4.08 2.28 4.37
CA THR A 33 4.68 3.61 4.23
C THR A 33 3.66 4.71 4.58
N TYR A 34 3.92 5.42 5.67
CA TYR A 34 3.04 6.43 6.21
C TYR A 34 3.26 7.78 5.54
N ILE A 35 2.16 8.37 5.08
CA ILE A 35 2.15 9.65 4.39
C ILE A 35 1.18 10.57 5.13
N CYS A 36 1.69 11.73 5.54
CA CYS A 36 0.95 12.78 6.20
C CYS A 36 1.33 14.15 5.60
N ALA A 37 0.77 15.24 6.15
CA ALA A 37 1.01 16.58 5.63
C ALA A 37 2.50 16.99 5.67
N GLU A 38 3.28 16.45 6.61
CA GLU A 38 4.69 16.80 6.83
C GLU A 38 5.63 16.20 5.78
N ASN A 39 5.37 14.98 5.30
CA ASN A 39 6.21 14.30 4.31
C ASN A 39 5.58 14.23 2.91
N GLN A 40 4.39 14.82 2.70
CA GLN A 40 3.65 14.70 1.44
C GLN A 40 4.41 15.19 0.20
N ALA A 41 5.41 16.06 0.35
CA ALA A 41 6.14 16.64 -0.78
C ALA A 41 6.77 15.56 -1.68
N ASP A 42 7.21 14.45 -1.09
CA ASP A 42 7.84 13.33 -1.80
C ASP A 42 6.83 12.45 -2.56
N TYR A 43 5.57 12.45 -2.13
CA TYR A 43 4.55 11.51 -2.59
C TYR A 43 3.47 12.15 -3.46
N LEU A 44 3.05 13.38 -3.13
CA LEU A 44 1.90 14.04 -3.74
C LEU A 44 2.02 14.17 -5.27
N PRO A 45 3.17 14.58 -5.86
CA PRO A 45 3.30 14.64 -7.32
C PRO A 45 3.15 13.26 -7.97
N ALA A 46 3.76 12.22 -7.38
CA ALA A 46 3.71 10.86 -7.90
C ALA A 46 2.29 10.30 -7.86
N PHE A 47 1.57 10.47 -6.76
CA PHE A 47 0.18 10.03 -6.67
C PHE A 47 -0.75 10.79 -7.62
N ARG A 48 -0.56 12.10 -7.82
CA ARG A 48 -1.33 12.86 -8.83
C ARG A 48 -1.10 12.34 -10.24
N GLU A 49 0.11 11.91 -10.56
CA GLU A 49 0.45 11.29 -11.84
C GLU A 49 -0.21 9.90 -11.96
N THR A 50 -0.05 9.04 -10.95
CA THR A 50 -0.66 7.70 -10.88
C THR A 50 -2.19 7.75 -11.00
N LEU A 51 -2.86 8.65 -10.27
CA LEU A 51 -4.32 8.82 -10.33
C LEU A 51 -4.83 9.38 -11.68
N ARG A 52 -3.95 9.98 -12.48
CA ARG A 52 -4.23 10.39 -13.86
C ARG A 52 -3.86 9.31 -14.89
N PHE A 53 -3.53 8.11 -14.42
CA PHE A 53 -3.02 7.00 -15.24
C PHE A 53 -1.76 7.34 -16.02
N ARG A 54 -0.88 8.20 -15.47
CA ARG A 54 0.43 8.44 -16.06
C ARG A 54 1.38 7.30 -15.68
N TYR A 55 1.66 6.42 -16.63
CA TYR A 55 2.63 5.35 -16.47
C TYR A 55 4.06 5.85 -16.75
N HIS A 56 5.05 5.32 -16.02
CA HIS A 56 6.47 5.70 -16.17
C HIS A 56 7.31 4.58 -16.81
N PRO A 57 7.20 4.35 -18.13
CA PRO A 57 7.86 3.23 -18.81
C PRO A 57 9.39 3.29 -18.68
N TRP A 58 9.98 4.49 -18.67
CA TRP A 58 11.43 4.65 -18.52
C TRP A 58 11.97 4.23 -17.16
N LEU A 59 11.18 4.41 -16.08
CA LEU A 59 11.56 3.95 -14.74
C LEU A 59 11.40 2.44 -14.64
N GLU A 60 10.31 1.93 -15.20
CA GLU A 60 10.08 0.49 -15.28
C GLU A 60 11.19 -0.22 -16.06
N LEU A 61 11.58 0.32 -17.22
CA LEU A 61 12.60 -0.25 -18.10
C LEU A 61 13.95 -0.44 -17.39
N LYS A 62 14.34 0.53 -16.54
CA LYS A 62 15.56 0.46 -15.71
C LYS A 62 15.51 -0.62 -14.64
N SER A 63 14.31 -1.10 -14.28
CA SER A 63 14.09 -2.12 -13.25
C SER A 63 13.91 -3.53 -13.80
N LEU A 64 13.86 -3.71 -15.14
CA LEU A 64 13.64 -5.02 -15.75
C LEU A 64 14.83 -5.95 -15.52
N ARG A 65 14.54 -7.16 -15.02
CA ARG A 65 15.55 -8.22 -14.82
C ARG A 65 15.25 -9.48 -15.62
N SER A 66 14.07 -9.56 -16.26
CA SER A 66 13.63 -10.76 -16.98
C SER A 66 12.57 -10.45 -18.05
N LEU A 67 12.37 -11.38 -18.99
CA LEU A 67 11.26 -11.32 -19.95
C LEU A 67 9.89 -11.31 -19.27
N LYS A 68 9.78 -11.99 -18.12
CA LYS A 68 8.57 -11.97 -17.29
C LYS A 68 8.26 -10.54 -16.80
N ASP A 69 9.29 -9.78 -16.45
CA ASP A 69 9.13 -8.38 -16.04
C ASP A 69 8.72 -7.47 -17.20
N ALA A 70 9.24 -7.72 -18.40
CA ALA A 70 8.79 -7.02 -19.61
C ALA A 70 7.30 -7.29 -19.90
N GLY A 71 6.85 -8.54 -19.74
CA GLY A 71 5.43 -8.89 -19.88
C GLY A 71 4.54 -8.20 -18.85
N ARG A 72 5.00 -8.09 -17.59
CA ARG A 72 4.31 -7.33 -16.54
C ARG A 72 4.25 -5.83 -16.85
N MET A 73 5.36 -5.25 -17.29
CA MET A 73 5.42 -3.86 -17.74
C MET A 73 4.38 -3.58 -18.84
N LEU A 74 4.33 -4.42 -19.88
CA LEU A 74 3.38 -4.26 -20.99
C LEU A 74 1.93 -4.35 -20.50
N ARG A 75 1.65 -5.32 -19.62
CA ARG A 75 0.34 -5.47 -19.00
C ARG A 75 -0.04 -4.22 -18.21
N ASP A 76 0.83 -3.75 -17.33
CA ASP A 76 0.57 -2.61 -16.43
C ASP A 76 0.45 -1.31 -17.24
N GLY A 77 1.32 -1.09 -18.22
CA GLY A 77 1.21 -0.01 -19.18
C GLY A 77 -0.09 -0.05 -19.99
N GLY A 78 -0.55 -1.24 -20.39
CA GLY A 78 -1.84 -1.43 -21.05
C GLY A 78 -3.03 -1.05 -20.17
N TRP A 79 -3.00 -1.40 -18.88
CA TRP A 79 -4.02 -0.98 -17.91
C TRP A 79 -4.07 0.53 -17.74
N PHE A 80 -2.91 1.17 -17.59
CA PHE A 80 -2.80 2.63 -17.47
C PHE A 80 -3.27 3.35 -18.74
N LEU A 81 -2.83 2.88 -19.91
CA LEU A 81 -3.29 3.43 -21.19
C LEU A 81 -4.81 3.30 -21.35
N SER A 82 -5.37 2.14 -20.99
CA SER A 82 -6.82 1.92 -21.02
C SER A 82 -7.57 2.89 -20.10
N GLY A 83 -7.08 3.08 -18.87
CA GLY A 83 -7.64 4.04 -17.91
C GLY A 83 -7.62 5.48 -18.45
N GLN A 84 -6.51 5.88 -19.08
CA GLN A 84 -6.35 7.20 -19.68
C GLN A 84 -7.30 7.39 -20.89
N VAL A 85 -7.34 6.44 -21.83
CA VAL A 85 -8.17 6.51 -23.04
C VAL A 85 -9.66 6.54 -22.69
N ARG A 86 -10.07 5.74 -21.70
CA ARG A 86 -11.47 5.67 -21.25
C ARG A 86 -11.86 6.82 -20.32
N ARG A 87 -10.92 7.68 -19.93
CA ARG A 87 -11.11 8.69 -18.87
C ARG A 87 -11.73 8.07 -17.62
N ALA A 88 -11.25 6.89 -17.27
CA ALA A 88 -11.82 6.11 -16.18
C ALA A 88 -11.64 6.84 -14.85
N ARG A 89 -12.54 6.61 -13.91
CA ARG A 89 -12.36 7.04 -12.53
C ARG A 89 -11.32 6.13 -11.87
N PRO A 90 -10.22 6.67 -11.32
CA PRO A 90 -9.22 5.85 -10.65
C PRO A 90 -9.81 5.21 -9.40
N LEU A 91 -9.54 3.92 -9.22
CA LEU A 91 -9.77 3.20 -7.98
C LEU A 91 -8.45 2.59 -7.52
N LEU A 92 -7.90 3.18 -6.47
CA LEU A 92 -6.74 2.69 -5.77
C LEU A 92 -7.19 1.62 -4.77
N LYS A 93 -6.72 0.39 -4.92
CA LYS A 93 -6.84 -0.63 -3.87
C LYS A 93 -5.46 -0.87 -3.31
N ASP A 94 -5.28 -0.58 -2.03
CA ASP A 94 -4.01 -0.77 -1.35
C ASP A 94 -4.23 -1.12 0.13
N PRO A 95 -3.81 -2.31 0.61
CA PRO A 95 -3.92 -2.66 2.02
C PRO A 95 -2.93 -1.87 2.90
N PHE A 96 -1.82 -1.36 2.34
CA PHE A 96 -0.77 -0.66 3.06
C PHE A 96 -1.07 0.84 3.26
N ALA A 97 -2.12 1.34 2.62
CA ALA A 97 -2.51 2.76 2.68
C ALA A 97 -3.31 3.15 3.93
N VAL A 98 -3.65 2.20 4.81
CA VAL A 98 -4.64 2.43 5.88
C VAL A 98 -4.24 3.55 6.84
N PHE A 99 -2.99 3.61 7.30
CA PHE A 99 -2.53 4.70 8.17
C PHE A 99 -2.53 6.05 7.44
N SER A 100 -2.24 6.03 6.13
CA SER A 100 -2.25 7.22 5.27
C SER A 100 -3.66 7.61 4.78
N ALA A 101 -4.71 6.93 5.23
CA ALA A 101 -6.08 7.16 4.76
C ALA A 101 -6.56 8.62 4.93
N PRO A 102 -6.31 9.31 6.07
CA PRO A 102 -6.66 10.72 6.21
C PRO A 102 -5.98 11.61 5.15
N TRP A 103 -4.71 11.33 4.84
CA TRP A 103 -3.97 12.05 3.80
C TRP A 103 -4.56 11.82 2.41
N PHE A 104 -4.90 10.58 2.06
CA PHE A 104 -5.57 10.29 0.79
C PHE A 104 -6.90 11.06 0.65
N ALA A 105 -7.68 11.14 1.74
CA ALA A 105 -8.93 11.89 1.73
C ALA A 105 -8.70 13.41 1.55
N GLN A 106 -7.78 13.99 2.32
CA GLN A 106 -7.60 15.44 2.39
C GLN A 106 -6.75 16.01 1.24
N ALA A 107 -5.59 15.40 0.94
CA ALA A 107 -4.64 15.93 -0.02
C ALA A 107 -4.93 15.51 -1.47
N LEU A 108 -5.51 14.32 -1.65
CA LEU A 108 -5.85 13.76 -2.97
C LEU A 108 -7.35 13.79 -3.29
N GLY A 109 -8.20 14.15 -2.32
CA GLY A 109 -9.65 14.19 -2.51
C GLY A 109 -10.27 12.80 -2.71
N CYS A 110 -9.61 11.74 -2.22
CA CYS A 110 -10.11 10.38 -2.38
C CYS A 110 -11.35 10.14 -1.53
N ARG A 111 -12.31 9.39 -2.09
CA ARG A 111 -13.38 8.77 -1.29
C ARG A 111 -12.85 7.45 -0.74
N VAL A 112 -12.45 7.47 0.53
CA VAL A 112 -11.84 6.31 1.19
C VAL A 112 -12.91 5.32 1.62
N VAL A 113 -12.67 4.04 1.34
CA VAL A 113 -13.50 2.92 1.81
C VAL A 113 -12.58 1.91 2.49
N ILE A 114 -12.82 1.64 3.77
CA ILE A 114 -12.05 0.68 4.56
C ILE A 114 -12.85 -0.62 4.64
N ALA A 115 -12.25 -1.72 4.19
CA ALA A 115 -12.84 -3.04 4.30
C ALA A 115 -12.43 -3.68 5.64
N VAL A 116 -13.38 -3.85 6.55
CA VAL A 116 -13.16 -4.48 7.86
C VAL A 116 -13.43 -5.98 7.78
N ARG A 117 -12.55 -6.79 8.37
CA ARG A 117 -12.71 -8.24 8.48
C ARG A 117 -12.58 -8.69 9.93
N HIS A 118 -13.36 -9.70 10.32
CA HIS A 118 -13.29 -10.33 11.64
C HIS A 118 -11.84 -10.75 12.00
N PRO A 119 -11.33 -10.45 13.21
CA PRO A 119 -9.94 -10.69 13.60
C PRO A 119 -9.53 -12.15 13.44
N LEU A 120 -10.34 -13.10 13.92
CA LEU A 120 -10.05 -14.53 13.76
C LEU A 120 -9.92 -14.96 12.30
N ALA A 121 -10.74 -14.41 11.40
CA ALA A 121 -10.69 -14.75 9.97
C ALA A 121 -9.48 -14.13 9.27
N PHE A 122 -9.02 -12.97 9.75
CA PHE A 122 -7.79 -12.33 9.30
C PHE A 122 -6.56 -13.14 9.74
N VAL A 123 -6.41 -13.36 11.05
CA VAL A 123 -5.27 -14.07 11.65
C VAL A 123 -5.17 -15.51 11.14
N SER A 124 -6.30 -16.23 11.06
CA SER A 124 -6.32 -17.60 10.49
C SER A 124 -5.84 -17.63 9.04
N SER A 125 -6.16 -16.60 8.25
CA SER A 125 -5.71 -16.50 6.86
C SER A 125 -4.20 -16.27 6.77
N LEU A 126 -3.64 -15.38 7.59
CA LEU A 126 -2.19 -15.13 7.64
C LEU A 126 -1.43 -16.40 8.04
N LYS A 127 -1.87 -17.05 9.13
CA LYS A 127 -1.29 -18.32 9.59
C LYS A 127 -1.32 -19.40 8.51
N ARG A 128 -2.46 -19.57 7.80
CA ARG A 128 -2.58 -20.59 6.74
C ARG A 128 -1.66 -20.29 5.55
N LEU A 129 -1.47 -19.02 5.21
CA LEU A 129 -0.61 -18.60 4.09
C LEU A 129 0.88 -18.53 4.47
N GLY A 130 1.21 -18.68 5.75
CA GLY A 130 2.57 -18.49 6.26
C GLY A 130 3.04 -17.05 6.05
N TRP A 131 2.14 -16.07 6.16
CA TRP A 131 2.48 -14.66 6.06
C TRP A 131 2.78 -14.12 7.46
N ASP A 132 4.07 -13.92 7.72
CA ASP A 132 4.60 -13.19 8.87
C ASP A 132 4.63 -11.68 8.59
N PHE A 133 4.96 -10.90 9.61
CA PHE A 133 5.10 -9.46 9.50
C PHE A 133 6.29 -8.95 10.32
N ASP A 134 7.17 -8.20 9.68
CA ASP A 134 8.30 -7.56 10.34
C ASP A 134 7.89 -6.19 10.89
N PHE A 135 7.80 -6.08 12.22
CA PHE A 135 7.46 -4.82 12.87
C PHE A 135 8.56 -3.76 12.79
N LEU A 136 9.78 -4.12 12.38
CA LEU A 136 10.84 -3.13 12.13
C LEU A 136 10.42 -2.11 11.08
N ASP A 137 9.63 -2.50 10.08
CA ASP A 137 9.12 -1.58 9.08
C ASP A 137 8.20 -0.50 9.67
N LEU A 138 7.43 -0.81 10.71
CA LEU A 138 6.57 0.17 11.38
C LEU A 138 7.38 1.03 12.37
N LEU A 139 8.23 0.39 13.17
CA LEU A 139 9.09 1.05 14.16
C LEU A 139 10.08 2.02 13.51
N ALA A 140 10.53 1.73 12.28
CA ALA A 140 11.45 2.58 11.53
C ALA A 140 10.82 3.86 10.96
N GLN A 141 9.53 4.11 11.20
CA GLN A 141 8.79 5.27 10.68
C GLN A 141 8.39 6.24 11.82
N PRO A 142 9.22 7.25 12.16
CA PRO A 142 8.96 8.13 13.31
C PRO A 142 7.61 8.86 13.25
N LEU A 143 7.19 9.30 12.06
CA LEU A 143 5.89 9.97 11.89
C LEU A 143 4.72 9.01 12.14
N LEU A 144 4.82 7.76 11.70
CA LEU A 144 3.79 6.74 11.93
C LEU A 144 3.69 6.38 13.41
N MET A 145 4.85 6.20 14.06
CA MET A 145 4.93 5.95 15.49
C MET A 145 4.29 7.08 16.27
N ARG A 146 4.71 8.33 16.02
CA ARG A 146 4.17 9.52 16.69
C ARG A 146 2.65 9.66 16.52
N ASP A 147 2.14 9.48 15.29
CA ASP A 147 0.74 9.82 14.98
C ASP A 147 -0.24 8.70 15.32
N HIS A 148 0.21 7.43 15.30
CA HIS A 148 -0.68 6.28 15.43
C HIS A 148 -0.18 5.15 16.32
N LEU A 149 1.13 4.83 16.33
CA LEU A 149 1.61 3.52 16.81
C LEU A 149 2.45 3.55 18.10
N GLU A 150 2.74 4.72 18.67
CA GLU A 150 3.49 4.87 19.93
C GLU A 150 2.94 3.95 21.06
N PRO A 151 1.60 3.85 21.28
CA PRO A 151 1.07 2.99 22.34
C PRO A 151 1.38 1.50 22.16
N TYR A 152 1.71 1.06 20.94
CA TYR A 152 1.97 -0.33 20.59
C TYR A 152 3.47 -0.67 20.52
N GLN A 153 4.37 0.29 20.76
CA GLN A 153 5.81 0.10 20.60
C GLN A 153 6.34 -1.11 21.39
N ALA A 154 6.01 -1.19 22.68
CA ALA A 154 6.50 -2.28 23.53
C ALA A 154 5.98 -3.65 23.08
N GLU A 155 4.72 -3.72 22.59
CA GLU A 155 4.15 -4.97 22.06
C GLU A 155 4.85 -5.38 20.76
N MET A 156 5.17 -4.43 19.88
CA MET A 156 5.92 -4.68 18.65
C MET A 156 7.34 -5.18 18.95
N GLU A 157 8.06 -4.51 19.86
CA GLU A 157 9.42 -4.90 20.26
C GLU A 157 9.46 -6.29 20.90
N ALA A 158 8.48 -6.64 21.73
CA ALA A 158 8.38 -7.97 22.32
C ALA A 158 8.20 -9.08 21.27
N LEU A 159 7.42 -8.81 20.20
CA LEU A 159 7.19 -9.77 19.12
C LEU A 159 8.40 -9.96 18.19
N LEU A 160 9.33 -9.00 18.15
CA LEU A 160 10.61 -9.19 17.44
C LEU A 160 11.45 -10.32 18.07
N ALA A 161 11.29 -10.57 19.38
CA ALA A 161 11.95 -11.67 20.06
C ALA A 161 11.27 -13.04 19.84
N THR A 162 10.08 -13.06 19.25
CA THR A 162 9.27 -14.27 19.00
C THR A 162 8.72 -14.27 17.55
N PRO A 163 9.60 -14.28 16.54
CA PRO A 163 9.21 -14.15 15.13
C PRO A 163 8.32 -15.30 14.62
N GLU A 164 8.29 -16.43 15.31
CA GLU A 164 7.42 -17.57 15.01
C GLU A 164 5.95 -17.37 15.43
N ASP A 165 5.64 -16.38 16.28
CA ASP A 165 4.28 -16.10 16.73
C ASP A 165 3.47 -15.31 15.71
N VAL A 166 3.14 -15.97 14.59
CA VAL A 166 2.29 -15.42 13.52
C VAL A 166 0.89 -15.04 14.04
N ILE A 167 0.41 -15.68 15.12
CA ILE A 167 -0.88 -15.35 15.72
C ILE A 167 -0.78 -14.02 16.46
N GLY A 168 0.24 -13.84 17.30
CA GLY A 168 0.54 -12.59 17.99
C GLY A 168 0.75 -11.43 17.02
N GLN A 169 1.61 -11.62 16.01
CA GLN A 169 1.85 -10.63 14.95
C GLN A 169 0.56 -10.23 14.23
N GLY A 170 -0.21 -11.21 13.76
CA GLY A 170 -1.47 -10.95 13.07
C GLY A 170 -2.50 -10.25 13.96
N SER A 171 -2.54 -10.60 15.25
CA SER A 171 -3.47 -9.99 16.21
C SER A 171 -3.10 -8.54 16.51
N LEU A 172 -1.82 -8.25 16.69
CA LEU A 172 -1.31 -6.89 16.92
C LEU A 172 -1.52 -6.01 15.68
N LEU A 173 -1.15 -6.51 14.49
CA LEU A 173 -1.37 -5.79 13.24
C LEU A 173 -2.85 -5.47 13.02
N TRP A 174 -3.75 -6.43 13.27
CA TRP A 174 -5.19 -6.20 13.17
C TRP A 174 -5.63 -5.07 14.11
N ARG A 175 -5.19 -5.08 15.38
CA ARG A 175 -5.53 -4.02 16.34
C ARG A 175 -5.09 -2.66 15.84
N MET A 176 -3.83 -2.53 15.40
CA MET A 176 -3.27 -1.26 14.91
C MET A 176 -3.97 -0.73 13.66
N VAL A 177 -4.30 -1.61 12.70
CA VAL A 177 -4.93 -1.21 11.43
C VAL A 177 -6.34 -0.65 11.63
N TYR A 178 -7.08 -1.09 12.66
CA TYR A 178 -8.46 -0.68 12.91
C TYR A 178 -8.63 0.32 14.06
N THR A 179 -7.53 0.91 14.57
CA THR A 179 -7.58 2.03 15.52
C THR A 179 -7.60 3.40 14.84
N VAL A 180 -7.41 3.43 13.51
CA VAL A 180 -7.26 4.64 12.68
C VAL A 180 -8.56 5.03 11.99
#